data_AF-A0A940MSY7-F1
#
_entry.id   AF-A0A940MSY7-F1
#
_cell.length_a   1.000
_cell.length_b   1.000
_cell.length_c   1.000
_cell.angle_alpha   90.00
_cell.angle_beta   90.00
_cell.angle_gamma   90.00
#
_symmetry.space_group_name_H-M   'P 1'
#
loop_
_entity.id
_entity.type
_entity.pdbx_description
1 polymer ?
#
loop_
_entity_poly.entity_id
_entity_poly.type
_entity_poly.pdbx_seq_one_letter_code
_entity_poly.pdbx_strand_id
1 'polypeptide(L)'
;MTPSRIRLSRRPGWTMPPQSRSVARPHRWGNRYSVGPVFSAAEAVSLHRQDVEERLNGPYAARMAEELEQLRGWNLGCWCALCPDHQAGKPFSAACAACAPCHADTLGELANAPLTCEAVHA
;
A
#
# COMPACT_ATOMS: atom_id res chain seq x y z
N MET A 1 -10.18 -8.67 -11.35
CA MET A 1 -8.99 -9.18 -10.62
C MET A 1 -9.00 -8.56 -9.23
N THR A 2 -8.66 -9.32 -8.19
CA THR A 2 -8.53 -8.77 -6.83
C THR A 2 -7.20 -8.00 -6.73
N PRO A 3 -7.21 -6.70 -6.39
CA PRO A 3 -5.97 -5.93 -6.23
C PRO A 3 -5.06 -6.54 -5.16
N SER A 4 -3.76 -6.59 -5.46
CA SER A 4 -2.79 -7.28 -4.62
C SER A 4 -1.48 -6.51 -4.47
N ARG A 5 -0.80 -6.74 -3.36
CA ARG A 5 0.60 -6.36 -3.16
C ARG A 5 1.49 -7.29 -3.95
N ILE A 6 2.35 -6.72 -4.78
CA ILE A 6 3.40 -7.44 -5.49
C ILE A 6 4.79 -7.04 -4.95
N ARG A 7 5.75 -7.96 -5.02
CA ARG A 7 7.16 -7.65 -4.73
C ARG A 7 7.87 -7.23 -6.00
N LEU A 8 8.44 -6.03 -6.01
CA LEU A 8 9.30 -5.56 -7.10
C LEU A 8 10.56 -6.44 -7.20
N SER A 9 11.07 -6.63 -8.40
CA SER A 9 12.26 -7.44 -8.64
C SER A 9 13.18 -6.77 -9.66
N ARG A 10 14.49 -6.98 -9.50
CA ARG A 10 15.53 -6.58 -10.46
C ARG A 10 16.14 -7.78 -11.19
N ARG A 11 15.57 -8.97 -11.00
CA ARG A 11 16.05 -10.17 -11.68
C ARG A 11 15.90 -10.01 -13.19
N PRO A 12 16.88 -10.43 -14.00
CA PRO A 12 16.77 -10.41 -15.45
C PRO A 12 15.48 -11.09 -15.92
N GLY A 13 14.79 -10.49 -16.90
CA GLY A 13 13.52 -11.00 -17.43
C GLY A 13 12.28 -10.75 -16.56
N TRP A 14 12.43 -10.14 -15.37
CA TRP A 14 11.26 -9.72 -14.61
C TRP A 14 10.64 -8.46 -15.22
N THR A 15 9.34 -8.54 -15.49
CA THR A 15 8.51 -7.42 -15.90
C THR A 15 7.44 -7.19 -14.84
N MET A 16 7.20 -5.92 -14.50
CA MET A 16 6.11 -5.56 -13.61
C MET A 16 4.78 -6.04 -14.22
N PRO A 17 3.95 -6.81 -13.49
CA PRO A 17 2.68 -7.29 -14.00
C PRO A 17 1.80 -6.15 -14.51
N PRO A 18 0.97 -6.38 -15.55
CA PRO A 18 -0.02 -5.39 -16.00
C PRO A 18 -0.90 -4.90 -14.84
N GLN A 19 -1.42 -3.68 -14.97
CA GLN A 19 -2.23 -3.03 -13.92
C GLN A 19 -1.52 -2.96 -12.56
N SER A 20 -0.21 -2.74 -12.55
CA SER A 20 0.57 -2.53 -11.33
C SER A 20 1.22 -1.15 -11.31
N ARG A 21 1.35 -0.57 -10.10
CA ARG A 21 2.07 0.68 -9.84
C ARG A 21 3.13 0.44 -8.78
N SER A 22 4.32 1.00 -8.99
CA SER A 22 5.31 1.09 -7.91
C SER A 22 4.88 2.16 -6.91
N VAL A 23 4.85 1.79 -5.62
CA VAL A 23 4.69 2.71 -4.49
C VAL A 23 5.98 2.82 -3.68
N ALA A 24 7.08 2.24 -4.16
CA ALA A 24 8.38 2.35 -3.51
C ALA A 24 8.94 3.78 -3.59
N ARG A 25 9.80 4.14 -2.65
CA ARG A 25 10.54 5.41 -2.69
C ARG A 25 11.40 5.53 -3.97
N PRO A 26 11.61 6.75 -4.50
CA PRO A 26 11.22 8.07 -3.94
C PRO A 26 9.83 8.57 -4.38
N HIS A 27 8.93 7.67 -4.81
CA HIS A 27 7.60 8.07 -5.30
C HIS A 27 6.75 8.78 -4.22
N ARG A 28 5.76 9.59 -4.63
CA ARG A 28 4.85 10.32 -3.72
C ARG A 28 4.07 9.43 -2.74
N TRP A 29 3.92 8.15 -3.07
CA TRP A 29 3.27 7.13 -2.24
C TRP A 29 4.26 6.32 -1.38
N GLY A 30 5.53 6.71 -1.37
CA GLY A 30 6.57 6.01 -0.65
C GLY A 30 6.49 6.28 0.85
N ASN A 31 6.81 5.26 1.65
CA ASN A 31 6.86 5.41 3.10
C ASN A 31 7.99 6.39 3.51
N ARG A 32 7.63 7.48 4.21
CA ARG A 32 8.59 8.45 4.78
C ARG A 32 9.42 7.87 5.92
N TYR A 33 8.89 6.88 6.63
CA TYR A 33 9.54 6.18 7.73
C TYR A 33 10.40 5.04 7.17
N SER A 34 11.72 5.14 7.34
CA SER A 34 12.67 4.15 6.81
C SER A 34 12.84 2.97 7.76
N VAL A 35 12.74 1.76 7.24
CA VAL A 35 13.13 0.55 7.98
C VAL A 35 14.63 0.57 8.21
N GLY A 36 15.07 0.40 9.47
CA GLY A 36 16.48 0.48 9.83
C GLY A 36 16.68 0.67 11.34
N PRO A 37 17.72 1.39 11.77
CA PRO A 37 18.10 1.48 13.18
C PRO A 37 17.08 2.22 14.06
N VAL A 38 16.20 3.04 13.45
CA VAL A 38 15.19 3.84 14.18
C VAL A 38 13.83 3.14 14.21
N PHE A 39 13.44 2.48 13.11
CA PHE A 39 12.13 1.85 12.99
C PHE A 39 12.27 0.43 12.49
N SER A 40 11.64 -0.51 13.17
CA SER A 40 11.31 -1.82 12.61
C SER A 40 10.37 -1.68 11.42
N ALA A 41 10.23 -2.76 10.63
CA ALA A 41 9.29 -2.78 9.52
C ALA A 41 7.85 -2.56 9.98
N ALA A 42 7.46 -3.10 11.13
CA ALA A 42 6.12 -2.92 11.69
C ALA A 42 5.88 -1.47 12.10
N GLU A 43 6.80 -0.86 12.85
CA GLU A 43 6.69 0.55 13.30
C GLU A 43 6.64 1.52 12.12
N ALA A 44 7.52 1.34 11.13
CA ALA A 44 7.52 2.19 9.93
C ALA A 44 6.19 2.10 9.16
N VAL A 45 5.55 0.94 9.14
CA VAL A 45 4.26 0.73 8.47
C VAL A 45 3.10 1.30 9.29
N SER A 46 3.12 1.14 10.62
CA SER A 46 2.14 1.77 11.52
C SER A 46 2.17 3.29 11.42
N LEU A 47 3.35 3.90 11.48
CA LEU A 47 3.51 5.35 11.33
C LEU A 47 3.06 5.84 9.95
N HIS A 48 3.34 5.07 8.90
CA HIS A 48 2.86 5.38 7.56
C HIS A 48 1.34 5.35 7.49
N ARG A 49 0.70 4.33 8.05
CA ARG A 49 -0.76 4.24 8.10
C ARG A 49 -1.36 5.45 8.80
N GLN A 50 -0.82 5.78 9.98
CA GLN A 50 -1.24 6.95 10.76
C GLN A 50 -1.11 8.24 9.95
N ASP A 51 0.01 8.48 9.28
CA ASP A 51 0.23 9.68 8.43
C ASP A 51 -0.81 9.77 7.30
N VAL A 52 -1.15 8.65 6.65
CA VAL A 52 -2.18 8.63 5.60
C VAL A 52 -3.57 8.90 6.18
N GLU A 53 -3.92 8.28 7.30
CA GLU A 53 -5.21 8.47 7.98
C GLU A 53 -5.36 9.90 8.53
N GLU A 54 -4.32 10.48 9.11
CA GLU A 54 -4.31 11.88 9.55
C GLU A 54 -4.47 12.83 8.35
N ARG A 55 -3.80 12.56 7.23
CA ARG A 55 -3.97 13.35 6.00
C ARG A 55 -5.38 13.24 5.42
N LEU A 56 -6.02 12.08 5.53
CA LEU A 56 -7.42 11.86 5.13
C LEU A 56 -8.42 12.61 6.02
N ASN A 57 -8.11 12.81 7.29
CA ASN A 57 -8.97 13.50 8.26
C ASN A 57 -8.59 14.97 8.49
N GLY A 58 -7.56 15.45 7.80
CA GLY A 58 -6.98 16.77 7.99
C GLY A 58 -7.31 17.78 6.87
N PRO A 59 -6.66 18.96 6.89
CA PRO A 59 -6.89 20.02 5.89
C PRO A 59 -6.51 19.63 4.45
N TYR A 60 -5.81 18.50 4.27
CA TYR A 60 -5.39 17.97 2.97
C TYR A 60 -6.18 16.72 2.53
N ALA A 61 -7.33 16.47 3.16
CA ALA A 61 -8.17 15.30 2.90
C ALA A 61 -8.48 15.08 1.42
N ALA A 62 -8.93 16.11 0.71
CA ALA A 62 -9.28 16.02 -0.71
C ALA A 62 -8.12 15.55 -1.59
N ARG A 63 -6.91 16.07 -1.33
CA ARG A 63 -5.70 15.66 -2.06
C ARG A 63 -5.33 14.21 -1.76
N MET A 64 -5.41 13.80 -0.49
CA MET A 64 -5.10 12.42 -0.11
C MET A 64 -6.14 11.44 -0.70
N ALA A 65 -7.42 11.82 -0.70
CA ALA A 65 -8.47 11.03 -1.34
C ALA A 65 -8.23 10.85 -2.85
N GLU A 66 -7.86 11.92 -3.57
CA GLU A 66 -7.49 11.84 -4.98
C GLU A 66 -6.26 10.94 -5.21
N GLU A 67 -5.24 11.05 -4.34
CA GLU A 67 -4.04 10.20 -4.41
C GLU A 67 -4.37 8.71 -4.20
N LEU A 68 -5.33 8.38 -3.32
CA LEU A 68 -5.81 7.00 -3.13
C LEU A 68 -6.69 6.52 -4.28
N GLU A 69 -7.51 7.38 -4.85
CA GLU A 69 -8.37 7.01 -6.00
C GLU A 69 -7.52 6.59 -7.20
N GLN A 70 -6.35 7.21 -7.41
CA GLN A 70 -5.38 6.80 -8.43
C GLN A 70 -4.79 5.39 -8.21
N LEU A 71 -4.90 4.86 -6.99
CA LEU A 71 -4.42 3.53 -6.59
C LEU A 71 -5.55 2.48 -6.54
N ARG A 72 -6.81 2.90 -6.55
CA ARG A 72 -7.97 2.00 -6.51
C ARG A 72 -7.92 1.03 -7.69
N GLY A 73 -8.10 -0.26 -7.40
CA GLY A 73 -8.06 -1.33 -8.41
C GLY A 73 -6.66 -1.71 -8.93
N TRP A 74 -5.59 -1.01 -8.53
CA TRP A 74 -4.22 -1.32 -8.98
C TRP A 74 -3.53 -2.32 -8.04
N ASN A 75 -2.68 -3.18 -8.61
CA ASN A 75 -1.68 -3.89 -7.84
C ASN A 75 -0.59 -2.90 -7.39
N LEU A 76 -0.14 -3.00 -6.13
CA LEU A 76 0.83 -2.07 -5.57
C LEU A 76 2.16 -2.77 -5.29
N GLY A 77 3.22 -2.23 -5.87
CA GLY A 77 4.57 -2.79 -5.82
C GLY A 77 5.47 -2.11 -4.80
N CYS A 78 6.09 -2.91 -3.93
CA CYS A 78 7.17 -2.49 -3.05
C CYS A 78 8.28 -3.56 -2.99
N TRP A 79 9.42 -3.24 -2.38
CA TRP A 79 10.55 -4.17 -2.24
C TRP A 79 10.41 -5.14 -1.05
N CYS A 80 9.45 -4.91 -0.14
CA CYS A 80 9.24 -5.73 1.05
C CYS A 80 8.91 -7.20 0.69
N ALA A 81 9.54 -8.14 1.40
CA ALA A 81 9.43 -9.57 1.11
C ALA A 81 8.00 -10.12 1.26
N LEU A 82 7.60 -10.99 0.35
CA LEU A 82 6.39 -11.81 0.42
C LEU A 82 6.79 -13.25 0.80
N CYS A 83 5.94 -13.95 1.55
CA CYS A 83 6.14 -15.36 1.88
C CYS A 83 6.02 -16.25 0.63
N PRO A 84 6.40 -17.54 0.70
CA PRO A 84 6.27 -18.47 -0.42
C PRO A 84 4.86 -18.53 -1.03
N ASP A 85 3.82 -18.51 -0.20
CA ASP A 85 2.43 -18.63 -0.67
C ASP A 85 1.92 -17.39 -1.42
N HIS A 86 2.52 -16.23 -1.16
CA HIS A 86 2.10 -14.95 -1.76
C HIS A 86 3.08 -14.43 -2.80
N GLN A 87 3.97 -15.25 -3.36
CA GLN A 87 4.93 -14.78 -4.37
C GLN A 87 4.26 -14.23 -5.64
N ALA A 88 3.07 -14.73 -5.99
CA ALA A 88 2.27 -14.25 -7.13
C ALA A 88 1.49 -12.96 -6.81
N GLY A 89 1.40 -12.56 -5.55
CA GLY A 89 0.63 -11.41 -5.08
C GLY A 89 -0.11 -11.72 -3.78
N LYS A 90 -0.06 -10.81 -2.81
CA LYS A 90 -0.84 -10.89 -1.57
C LYS A 90 -2.08 -10.00 -1.72
N PRO A 91 -3.32 -10.52 -1.71
CA PRO A 91 -4.52 -9.69 -1.69
C PRO A 91 -4.48 -8.68 -0.53
N PHE A 92 -4.88 -7.43 -0.77
CA PHE A 92 -4.84 -6.42 0.31
C PHE A 92 -5.79 -6.73 1.47
N SER A 93 -6.87 -7.49 1.22
CA SER A 93 -7.78 -7.97 2.27
C SER A 93 -7.24 -9.13 3.11
N ALA A 94 -6.10 -9.72 2.73
CA ALA A 94 -5.56 -10.89 3.41
C ALA A 94 -4.57 -10.50 4.52
N ALA A 95 -4.86 -10.89 5.76
CA ALA A 95 -3.89 -10.88 6.84
C ALA A 95 -2.91 -12.06 6.67
N CYS A 96 -1.60 -11.80 6.71
CA CYS A 96 -0.57 -12.84 6.61
C CYS A 96 0.66 -12.43 7.41
N ALA A 97 0.90 -13.10 8.55
CA ALA A 97 2.05 -12.85 9.42
C ALA A 97 3.39 -13.29 8.81
N ALA A 98 3.37 -14.21 7.83
CA ALA A 98 4.58 -14.69 7.16
C ALA A 98 5.10 -13.69 6.10
N CYS A 99 4.25 -12.78 5.62
CA CYS A 99 4.67 -11.68 4.75
C CYS A 99 5.28 -10.56 5.59
N ALA A 100 6.38 -9.96 5.14
CA ALA A 100 6.95 -8.82 5.83
C ALA A 100 5.94 -7.64 5.82
N PRO A 101 5.81 -6.87 6.92
CA PRO A 101 4.99 -5.66 6.94
C PRO A 101 5.35 -4.72 5.79
N CYS A 102 4.36 -4.09 5.15
CA CYS A 102 4.59 -3.20 4.02
C CYS A 102 3.56 -2.08 3.92
N HIS A 103 4.01 -0.88 3.55
CA HIS A 103 3.14 0.28 3.34
C HIS A 103 2.25 0.15 2.09
N ALA A 104 2.63 -0.71 1.14
CA ALA A 104 1.77 -1.05 0.02
C ALA A 104 0.47 -1.73 0.48
N ASP A 105 0.51 -2.49 1.58
CA ASP A 105 -0.69 -3.10 2.16
C ASP A 105 -1.62 -1.99 2.69
N THR A 106 -1.10 -1.01 3.43
CA THR A 106 -1.91 0.08 4.00
C THR A 106 -2.54 0.96 2.91
N LEU A 107 -1.79 1.29 1.84
CA LEU A 107 -2.33 2.05 0.70
C LEU A 107 -3.39 1.25 -0.05
N GLY A 108 -3.14 -0.04 -0.28
CA GLY A 108 -4.05 -0.92 -1.00
C GLY A 108 -5.35 -1.15 -0.24
N GLU A 109 -5.28 -1.34 1.08
CA GLU A 109 -6.45 -1.42 1.95
C GLU A 109 -7.28 -0.14 1.91
N LEU A 110 -6.67 1.03 2.14
CA LEU A 110 -7.39 2.32 2.16
C LEU A 110 -7.96 2.68 0.78
N ALA A 111 -7.22 2.44 -0.30
CA ALA A 111 -7.67 2.73 -1.65
C ALA A 111 -8.79 1.79 -2.13
N ASN A 112 -8.90 0.59 -1.57
CA ASN A 112 -9.92 -0.40 -1.95
C ASN A 112 -10.96 -0.65 -0.85
N ALA A 113 -10.98 0.18 0.21
CA ALA A 113 -12.02 0.13 1.22
C ALA A 113 -13.40 0.34 0.56
N PRO A 114 -14.42 -0.40 1.01
CA PRO A 114 -15.77 -0.25 0.47
C PRO A 114 -16.24 1.19 0.66
N LEU A 115 -16.82 1.79 -0.38
CA LEU A 115 -17.47 3.09 -0.27
C LEU A 115 -18.68 2.91 0.65
N THR A 116 -18.60 3.43 1.87
CA THR A 116 -19.74 3.46 2.79
C THR A 116 -20.75 4.49 2.30
N CYS A 117 -22.02 4.10 2.19
CA CYS A 117 -23.14 4.95 1.73
C CYS A 117 -23.57 6.01 2.78
N GLU A 118 -22.74 6.32 3.79
CA GLU A 118 -23.12 7.15 4.93
C GLU A 118 -22.82 8.65 4.75
N ALA A 119 -23.11 9.20 3.56
CA ALA A 119 -22.99 10.63 3.31
C ALA A 119 -24.05 11.16 2.33
N VAL A 120 -25.32 10.76 2.51
CA VAL A 120 -26.43 11.32 1.72
C VAL A 120 -27.52 12.00 2.57
N HIS A 121 -27.43 12.03 3.90
CA HIS A 121 -28.46 12.67 4.74
C HIS A 121 -27.87 13.49 5.91
N ALA A 122 -27.15 14.57 5.60
CA ALA A 122 -26.93 15.67 6.53
C ALA A 122 -27.37 16.99 5.88
#